data_AF-A0A918AEZ8-F1
#
_entry.id   AF-A0A918AEZ8-F1
#
_cell.length_a   1.000
_cell.length_b   1.000
_cell.length_c   1.000
_cell.angle_alpha   90.00
_cell.angle_beta   90.00
_cell.angle_gamma   90.00
#
_symmetry.space_group_name_H-M   'P 1'
#
loop_
_entity.id
_entity.type
_entity.pdbx_description
1 polymer ?
#
loop_
_entity_poly.entity_id
_entity_poly.type
_entity_poly.pdbx_seq_one_letter_code
_entity_poly.pdbx_strand_id
1 'polypeptide(L)' 'MSTKDDLRRLDEDLAKLKQDNKDLRDQIRDMGATDQFEIAAMIAQADERAGLIAELEARRETLRLRLEQE' A
#
# COMPACT_ATOMS: atom_id res chain seq x y z
N MET A 1 8.21 9.62 -21.50
CA MET A 1 6.96 9.43 -20.74
C MET A 1 6.74 10.71 -19.93
N SER A 2 5.52 11.21 -19.85
CA SER A 2 5.22 12.44 -19.13
C SER A 2 5.10 12.16 -17.63
N THR A 3 5.64 13.05 -16.79
CA THR A 3 5.55 12.98 -15.32
C THR A 3 4.11 12.80 -14.82
N LYS A 4 3.10 13.29 -15.57
CA LYS A 4 1.66 13.06 -15.28
C LYS A 4 1.21 11.61 -15.49
N ASP A 5 1.69 10.94 -16.53
CA ASP A 5 1.35 9.54 -16.80
C ASP A 5 1.97 8.62 -15.74
N ASP A 6 3.20 8.92 -15.31
CA ASP A 6 3.88 8.17 -14.27
C ASP A 6 3.21 8.37 -12.91
N LEU A 7 2.75 9.59 -12.59
CA LEU A 7 1.95 9.86 -11.40
C LEU A 7 0.62 9.08 -11.42
N ARG A 8 -0.07 9.05 -12.57
CA ARG A 8 -1.35 8.32 -12.70
C ARG A 8 -1.18 6.82 -12.50
N ARG A 9 -0.13 6.22 -13.08
CA ARG A 9 0.19 4.80 -12.87
C ARG A 9 0.51 4.50 -11.41
N LEU A 10 1.31 5.36 -10.78
CA LEU A 10 1.64 5.23 -9.36
C LEU A 10 0.40 5.32 -8.47
N ASP A 11 -0.57 6.18 -8.82
CA ASP A 11 -1.84 6.32 -8.10
C ASP A 11 -2.71 5.07 -8.23
N GLU A 12 -2.80 4.50 -9.44
CA GLU A 12 -3.51 3.24 -9.71
C GLU A 12 -2.88 2.08 -8.93
N ASP A 13 -1.55 1.98 -8.94
CA ASP A 13 -0.80 0.94 -8.22
C ASP A 13 -0.96 1.09 -6.68
N LEU A 14 -0.89 2.31 -6.16
CA LEU A 14 -1.12 2.61 -4.74
C LEU A 14 -2.54 2.25 -4.31
N ALA A 15 -3.54 2.59 -5.13
CA ALA A 15 -4.93 2.26 -4.83
C ALA A 15 -5.13 0.74 -4.73
N LYS A 16 -4.52 -0.01 -5.66
CA LYS A 16 -4.56 -1.48 -5.65
C LYS A 16 -3.85 -2.06 -4.43
N LEU A 17 -2.63 -1.62 -4.12
CA LEU A 17 -1.87 -2.08 -2.95
C LEU A 17 -2.61 -1.83 -1.63
N LYS A 18 -3.28 -0.69 -1.51
CA LYS A 18 -4.11 -0.37 -0.34
C LYS A 18 -5.31 -1.30 -0.21
N GLN A 19 -5.99 -1.58 -1.33
CA GLN A 19 -7.10 -2.53 -1.34
C GLN A 19 -6.63 -3.93 -0.92
N ASP A 20 -5.52 -4.42 -1.50
CA ASP A 20 -4.95 -5.72 -1.18
C ASP A 20 -4.50 -5.81 0.29
N ASN A 21 -3.96 -4.73 0.87
CA ASN A 21 -3.59 -4.69 2.30
C ASN A 21 -4.83 -4.74 3.20
N LYS A 22 -5.88 -4.02 2.82
CA LYS A 22 -7.16 -4.03 3.55
C LYS A 22 -7.78 -5.43 3.52
N ASP A 23 -7.83 -6.07 2.36
CA ASP A 23 -8.38 -7.42 2.20
C ASP A 23 -7.58 -8.46 3.02
N LEU A 24 -6.26 -8.29 3.10
CA LEU A 24 -5.40 -9.11 3.96
C LEU A 24 -5.74 -8.91 5.45
N ARG A 25 -5.97 -7.66 5.89
CA ARG A 25 -6.36 -7.36 7.28
C ARG A 25 -7.76 -7.88 7.63
N ASP A 26 -8.70 -7.83 6.68
CA ASP A 26 -10.03 -8.38 6.86
C ASP A 26 -9.97 -9.92 6.98
N GLN A 27 -9.15 -10.59 6.16
CA GLN A 27 -8.88 -12.03 6.31
C GLN A 27 -8.26 -12.37 7.67
N ILE A 28 -7.32 -11.56 8.17
CA ILE A 28 -6.72 -11.75 9.49
C ILE A 28 -7.78 -11.67 10.59
N ARG A 29 -8.74 -10.74 10.47
CA ARG A 29 -9.80 -10.53 11.44
C ARG A 29 -10.78 -11.71 11.49
N ASP A 30 -11.01 -12.35 10.35
CA ASP A 30 -11.94 -13.46 10.22
C ASP A 30 -11.30 -14.83 10.59
N MET A 31 -9.98 -14.90 10.74
CA MET A 31 -9.29 -16.10 11.26
C MET A 31 -9.62 -16.35 12.73
N GLY A 32 -9.89 -17.62 13.04
CA GLY A 32 -10.26 -18.08 14.36
C GLY A 32 -9.09 -18.06 15.37
N ALA A 33 -9.42 -18.21 16.65
CA ALA A 33 -8.47 -18.12 17.76
C ALA A 33 -7.40 -19.24 17.79
N THR A 34 -7.51 -20.27 16.95
CA THR A 34 -6.59 -21.41 16.87
C THR A 34 -5.36 -21.15 16.01
N ASP A 35 -5.39 -20.13 15.13
CA ASP A 35 -4.37 -19.93 14.08
C ASP A 35 -3.40 -18.79 14.43
N GLN A 36 -3.09 -18.61 15.72
CA GLN A 36 -2.35 -17.44 16.23
C GLN A 36 -0.98 -17.21 15.57
N PHE A 37 -0.29 -18.29 15.17
CA PHE A 37 0.99 -18.20 14.46
C PHE A 37 0.81 -17.69 13.02
N GLU A 38 -0.22 -18.17 12.31
CA GLU A 38 -0.54 -17.72 10.96
C GLU A 38 -1.03 -16.27 10.96
N ILE A 39 -1.87 -15.91 11.93
CA ILE A 39 -2.31 -14.52 12.20
C ILE A 39 -1.08 -13.62 12.39
N ALA A 40 -0.12 -14.01 13.23
CA ALA A 40 1.08 -13.20 13.48
C ALA A 40 1.94 -13.00 12.21
N ALA A 41 2.10 -14.05 11.40
CA ALA A 41 2.83 -13.96 10.13
C ALA A 41 2.11 -13.05 9.13
N MET A 42 0.79 -13.14 9.03
CA MET A 42 -0.02 -12.29 8.14
C MET A 42 -0.06 -10.83 8.61
N ILE A 43 -0.07 -10.57 9.92
CA ILE A 43 0.06 -9.21 10.48
C ILE A 43 1.42 -8.61 10.09
N ALA A 44 2.52 -9.34 10.30
CA ALA A 44 3.84 -8.87 9.92
C ALA A 44 3.93 -8.54 8.42
N GLN A 45 3.33 -9.38 7.56
CA GLN A 45 3.24 -9.12 6.13
C GLN A 45 2.37 -7.88 5.81
N ALA A 46 1.25 -7.69 6.51
CA ALA A 46 0.40 -6.51 6.33
C ALA A 46 1.10 -5.21 6.75
N ASP A 47 1.92 -5.25 7.80
CA ASP A 47 2.68 -4.12 8.29
C ASP A 47 3.86 -3.77 7.35
N GLU A 48 4.57 -4.77 6.83
CA GLU A 48 5.59 -4.56 5.80
C GLU A 48 5.00 -3.90 4.54
N ARG A 49 3.86 -4.40 4.07
CA ARG A 49 3.12 -3.79 2.95
C ARG A 49 2.68 -2.36 3.26
N ALA A 50 2.29 -2.07 4.50
CA ALA A 50 1.90 -0.71 4.90
C ALA A 50 3.10 0.26 4.86
N GLY A 51 4.29 -0.20 5.25
CA GLY A 51 5.54 0.57 5.10
C GLY A 51 5.85 0.90 3.65
N LEU A 52 5.75 -0.08 2.75
CA LEU A 52 5.96 0.14 1.31
C LEU A 52 4.96 1.12 0.71
N ILE A 53 3.68 1.05 1.13
CA ILE A 53 2.65 2.01 0.71
C ILE A 53 3.05 3.42 1.14
N ALA A 54 3.47 3.62 2.39
CA ALA A 54 3.86 4.93 2.89
C ALA A 54 5.06 5.52 2.12
N GLU A 55 6.06 4.70 1.76
CA GLU A 55 7.17 5.15 0.92
C GLU A 55 6.72 5.58 -0.48
N LEU A 56 5.85 4.80 -1.11
CA LEU A 56 5.31 5.11 -2.43
C LEU A 56 4.44 6.38 -2.41
N GLU A 57 3.67 6.61 -1.35
CA GLU A 57 2.91 7.84 -1.15
C GLU A 57 3.82 9.06 -1.00
N ALA A 58 4.91 8.95 -0.25
CA ALA A 58 5.88 10.05 -0.11
C ALA A 58 6.56 10.39 -1.46
N ARG A 59 6.88 9.36 -2.26
CA ARG A 59 7.42 9.55 -3.62
C ARG A 59 6.39 10.20 -4.55
N ARG A 60 5.13 9.76 -4.50
CA ARG A 60 4.01 10.36 -5.23
C ARG A 60 3.86 11.83 -4.89
N GLU A 61 3.86 12.18 -3.61
CA GLU A 61 3.74 13.57 -3.15
C GLU A 61 4.90 14.43 -3.67
N THR A 62 6.12 13.90 -3.62
CA THR A 62 7.29 14.60 -4.17
C THR A 62 7.16 14.84 -5.68
N LEU A 63 6.69 13.85 -6.45
CA LEU A 63 6.46 13.99 -7.89
C LEU A 63 5.34 14.99 -8.20
N ARG A 64 4.28 14.99 -7.40
CA ARG A 64 3.17 15.94 -7.50
C ARG A 64 3.65 17.37 -7.27
N LEU A 65 4.41 17.61 -6.20
CA LEU A 65 4.96 18.94 -5.89
C LEU A 65 5.89 19.44 -7.01
N ARG A 66 6.68 18.55 -7.62
CA ARG A 66 7.52 18.91 -8.78
C ARG A 66 6.68 19.32 -10.00
N LEU A 67 5.60 18.59 -10.26
CA LEU A 67 4.64 18.90 -11.33
C LEU A 67 3.91 20.22 -11.12
N GLU A 68 3.65 20.61 -9.87
CA GLU A 68 3.01 21.89 -9.52
C GLU A 68 3.99 23.09 -9.64
N GLN A 69 5.30 22.83 -9.69
CA GLN A 69 6.34 23.85 -9.86
C GLN A 69 6.85 24.02 -11.30
N GLU A 70 6.44 23.14 -12.23
CA GLU A 70 6.62 23.29 -13.69
C GLU A 70 5.50 24.16 -14.32
#